data_AF-I7GE95-F1
#
_entry.id   AF-I7GE95-F1
#
_cell.length_a   1.000
_cell.length_b   1.000
_cell.length_c   1.000
_cell.angle_alpha   90.00
_cell.angle_beta   90.00
_cell.angle_gamma   90.00
#
_symmetry.space_group_name_H-M   'P 1'
#
loop_
_entity.id
_entity.type
_entity.pdbx_description
1 polymer ?
#
loop_
_entity_poly.entity_id
_entity_poly.type
_entity_poly.pdbx_seq_one_letter_code
_entity_poly.pdbx_strand_id
1 'polypeptide(L)'
;MTGPLTSTHRTSPFSQGVIMPSKIRHIACTATGAVGFAGLMLFGFTGAAVAQPPPVPPPCTAAEMARVMSGVTFDTSNYLTEHPDVNDFFTSLKGQPKDQIAENVRGYLDANPAVRDDLQRIRQPAADFRNRCGLPPTP
;
A
#
# COMPACT_ATOMS: atom_id res chain seq x y z
N MET A 1 -40.85 -49.57 -3.98
CA MET A 1 -40.48 -48.32 -4.68
C MET A 1 -39.31 -47.72 -3.92
N THR A 2 -38.12 -48.17 -4.29
CA THR A 2 -36.83 -47.91 -3.66
C THR A 2 -36.04 -46.95 -4.56
N GLY A 3 -35.46 -45.92 -3.97
CA GLY A 3 -34.48 -45.07 -4.63
C GLY A 3 -33.75 -44.21 -3.60
N PRO A 4 -32.42 -44.37 -3.43
CA PRO A 4 -31.62 -43.53 -2.54
C PRO A 4 -31.14 -42.25 -3.26
N LEU A 5 -31.18 -41.11 -2.56
CA LEU A 5 -30.58 -39.85 -3.01
C LEU A 5 -29.07 -39.89 -2.78
N THR A 6 -28.32 -40.22 -3.83
CA THR A 6 -26.86 -40.16 -3.85
C THR A 6 -26.39 -38.71 -3.80
N SER A 7 -25.85 -38.30 -2.65
CA SER A 7 -25.09 -37.07 -2.44
C SER A 7 -23.84 -37.08 -3.32
N THR A 8 -23.81 -36.23 -4.35
CA THR A 8 -22.63 -36.04 -5.19
C THR A 8 -21.78 -34.92 -4.58
N HIS A 9 -20.86 -35.28 -3.69
CA HIS A 9 -19.75 -34.41 -3.29
C HIS A 9 -18.88 -34.12 -4.53
N ARG A 10 -19.00 -32.92 -5.09
CA ARG A 10 -18.05 -32.40 -6.08
C ARG A 10 -16.80 -31.90 -5.34
N THR A 11 -15.86 -32.79 -5.13
CA THR A 11 -14.49 -32.45 -4.76
C THR A 11 -13.82 -31.73 -5.93
N SER A 12 -13.61 -30.42 -5.80
CA SER A 12 -12.75 -29.66 -6.69
C SER A 12 -11.31 -30.17 -6.55
N PRO A 13 -10.64 -30.58 -7.65
CA PRO A 13 -9.24 -30.94 -7.59
C PRO A 13 -8.45 -29.67 -7.29
N PHE A 14 -7.76 -29.72 -6.16
CA PHE A 14 -6.49 -29.04 -5.94
C PHE A 14 -5.79 -28.78 -7.28
N SER A 15 -5.77 -27.51 -7.70
CA SER A 15 -4.92 -27.01 -8.77
C SER A 15 -3.48 -27.06 -8.25
N GLN A 16 -2.89 -28.26 -8.32
CA GLN A 16 -1.48 -28.46 -8.09
C GLN A 16 -0.73 -28.14 -9.39
N GLY A 17 0.25 -27.26 -9.27
CA GLY A 17 1.50 -27.39 -10.01
C GLY A 17 1.49 -26.88 -11.44
N VAL A 18 1.68 -25.57 -11.61
CA VAL A 18 2.73 -25.10 -12.53
C VAL A 18 3.54 -24.03 -11.80
N ILE A 19 4.55 -24.49 -11.06
CA ILE A 19 5.68 -23.66 -10.65
C ILE A 19 6.40 -23.32 -11.96
N MET A 20 6.22 -22.10 -12.45
CA MET A 20 6.95 -21.57 -13.59
C MET A 20 8.46 -21.58 -13.25
N PRO A 21 9.34 -22.29 -13.99
CA PRO A 21 10.77 -22.16 -13.81
C PRO A 21 11.20 -20.81 -14.37
N SER A 22 11.16 -19.77 -13.53
CA SER A 22 11.85 -18.51 -13.82
C SER A 22 13.34 -18.85 -13.84
N LYS A 23 13.90 -18.98 -15.05
CA LYS A 23 15.35 -19.12 -15.25
C LYS A 23 15.98 -17.79 -14.84
N ILE A 24 16.18 -17.61 -13.55
CA ILE A 24 16.93 -16.50 -12.98
C ILE A 24 18.37 -16.70 -13.44
N ARG A 25 18.76 -15.98 -14.49
CA ARG A 25 20.14 -15.91 -14.94
C ARG A 25 20.90 -14.98 -14.00
N HIS A 26 21.23 -15.49 -12.81
CA HIS A 26 22.29 -14.92 -11.99
C HIS A 26 23.63 -15.19 -12.70
N ILE A 27 24.06 -14.28 -13.57
CA ILE A 27 25.47 -14.17 -13.93
C ILE A 27 26.06 -13.09 -13.04
N ALA A 28 26.40 -13.52 -11.82
CA ALA A 28 27.37 -12.86 -10.99
C ALA A 28 28.75 -13.08 -11.64
N CYS A 29 29.25 -12.08 -12.35
CA CYS A 29 30.68 -11.96 -12.62
C CYS A 29 31.26 -11.01 -11.57
N THR A 30 31.56 -11.54 -10.39
CA THR A 30 32.41 -10.86 -9.40
C THR A 30 33.85 -10.95 -9.88
N ALA A 31 34.33 -9.90 -10.54
CA ALA A 31 35.75 -9.68 -10.73
C ALA A 31 36.30 -9.04 -9.46
N THR A 32 36.95 -9.85 -8.62
CA THR A 32 37.71 -9.38 -7.46
C THR A 32 38.95 -8.64 -7.97
N GLY A 33 38.92 -7.30 -7.93
CA GLY A 33 40.07 -6.45 -8.23
C GLY A 33 40.31 -5.53 -7.04
N ALA A 34 41.38 -5.78 -6.28
CA ALA A 34 41.84 -4.89 -5.23
C ALA A 34 42.57 -3.70 -5.86
N VAL A 35 41.99 -2.49 -5.81
CA VAL A 35 42.71 -1.23 -6.13
C VAL A 35 42.19 -0.08 -5.26
N GLY A 36 43.08 0.43 -4.40
CA GLY A 36 43.29 1.85 -4.06
C GLY A 36 42.13 2.74 -3.60
N PHE A 37 42.22 3.25 -2.37
CA PHE A 37 41.64 4.54 -1.99
C PHE A 37 42.25 5.66 -2.84
N ALA A 38 41.46 6.28 -3.71
CA ALA A 38 41.46 7.71 -4.10
C ALA A 38 40.86 7.90 -5.50
N GLY A 39 39.91 8.84 -5.64
CA GLY A 39 39.63 9.48 -6.92
C GLY A 39 38.22 9.29 -7.48
N LEU A 40 37.38 10.30 -7.22
CA LEU A 40 36.38 10.88 -8.11
C LEU A 40 36.13 10.14 -9.45
N MET A 41 34.99 9.44 -9.54
CA MET A 41 34.32 9.18 -10.82
C MET A 41 32.87 9.63 -10.68
N LEU A 42 32.67 10.93 -10.93
CA LEU A 42 31.38 11.48 -11.32
C LEU A 42 30.89 10.65 -12.52
N PHE A 43 29.84 9.84 -12.32
CA PHE A 43 29.13 9.25 -13.44
C PHE A 43 28.48 10.40 -14.23
N GLY A 44 29.17 10.83 -15.28
CA GLY A 44 28.60 11.64 -16.34
C GLY A 44 27.52 10.83 -17.04
N PHE A 45 26.27 11.01 -16.60
CA PHE A 45 25.12 10.65 -17.41
C PHE A 45 25.15 11.60 -18.62
N THR A 46 25.59 11.09 -19.77
CA THR A 46 25.47 11.81 -21.03
C THR A 46 23.99 12.12 -21.22
N GLY A 47 23.64 13.40 -21.13
CA GLY A 47 22.28 13.87 -21.32
C GLY A 47 21.79 13.47 -22.69
N ALA A 48 21.05 12.37 -22.78
CA ALA A 48 20.03 12.25 -23.78
C ALA A 48 19.07 13.41 -23.51
N ALA A 49 18.93 14.31 -24.47
CA ALA A 49 17.88 15.29 -24.48
C ALA A 49 16.53 14.55 -24.54
N VAL A 50 16.07 14.06 -23.40
CA VAL A 50 14.66 13.78 -23.17
C VAL A 50 14.00 15.13 -23.35
N ALA A 51 13.21 15.24 -24.42
CA ALA A 51 12.24 16.32 -24.55
C ALA A 51 11.55 16.44 -23.20
N GLN A 52 11.75 17.57 -22.50
CA GLN A 52 11.03 17.82 -21.26
C GLN A 52 9.55 17.68 -21.64
N PRO A 53 8.83 16.69 -21.10
CA PRO A 53 7.41 16.57 -21.38
C PRO A 53 6.78 17.94 -21.08
N PRO A 54 5.81 18.42 -21.89
CA PRO A 54 5.04 19.59 -21.49
C PRO A 54 4.61 19.39 -20.03
N PRO A 55 4.61 20.43 -19.16
CA PRO A 55 4.41 20.27 -17.73
C PRO A 55 3.22 19.36 -17.51
N VAL A 56 3.51 18.11 -17.14
CA VAL A 56 2.48 17.08 -17.06
C VAL A 56 1.59 17.59 -15.92
N PRO A 57 0.31 17.91 -16.17
CA PRO A 57 -0.60 18.14 -15.05
C PRO A 57 -0.44 16.91 -14.16
N PRO A 58 -0.05 17.07 -12.87
CA PRO A 58 0.47 15.96 -12.06
C PRO A 58 -0.51 14.80 -12.17
N PRO A 59 -0.09 13.63 -12.69
CA PRO A 59 -1.02 12.75 -13.39
C PRO A 59 -2.12 12.30 -12.44
N CYS A 60 -3.34 12.81 -12.65
CA CYS A 60 -4.54 12.43 -11.91
C CYS A 60 -5.03 11.03 -12.30
N THR A 61 -4.11 10.06 -12.24
CA THR A 61 -4.29 8.68 -12.67
C THR A 61 -4.58 7.80 -11.47
N ALA A 62 -5.18 6.64 -11.73
CA ALA A 62 -5.38 5.61 -10.71
C ALA A 62 -4.04 5.16 -10.09
N ALA A 63 -2.96 5.09 -10.87
CA ALA A 63 -1.64 4.71 -10.39
C ALA A 63 -1.08 5.72 -9.38
N GLU A 64 -1.20 7.02 -9.64
CA GLU A 64 -0.76 8.04 -8.66
C GLU A 64 -1.63 8.03 -7.41
N MET A 65 -2.95 7.91 -7.55
CA MET A 65 -3.83 7.81 -6.38
C MET A 65 -3.47 6.59 -5.52
N ALA A 66 -3.16 5.44 -6.14
CA ALA A 66 -2.72 4.26 -5.41
C ALA A 66 -1.40 4.51 -4.66
N ARG A 67 -0.42 5.22 -5.25
CA ARG A 67 0.81 5.59 -4.54
C ARG A 67 0.55 6.49 -3.35
N VAL A 68 -0.31 7.50 -3.49
CA VAL A 68 -0.70 8.38 -2.37
C VAL A 68 -1.36 7.57 -1.25
N MET A 69 -2.32 6.72 -1.58
CA MET A 69 -3.00 5.87 -0.59
C MET A 69 -2.07 4.85 0.07
N SER A 70 -1.07 4.34 -0.66
CA SER A 70 -0.02 3.50 -0.10
C SER A 70 0.79 4.25 0.96
N GLY A 71 1.16 5.51 0.69
CA GLY A 71 1.86 6.37 1.66
C GLY A 71 1.01 6.61 2.92
N VAL A 72 -0.25 7.00 2.75
CA VAL A 72 -1.19 7.19 3.88
C VAL A 72 -1.31 5.94 4.74
N THR A 73 -1.37 4.76 4.11
CA THR A 73 -1.48 3.48 4.82
C THR A 73 -0.19 3.14 5.57
N PHE A 74 0.97 3.40 4.96
CA PHE A 74 2.28 3.24 5.60
C PHE A 74 2.42 4.16 6.82
N ASP A 75 2.12 5.44 6.67
CA ASP A 75 2.20 6.42 7.76
C ASP A 75 1.21 6.09 8.88
N THR A 76 0.02 5.60 8.55
CA THR A 76 -0.92 5.09 9.55
C THR A 76 -0.33 3.90 10.32
N SER A 77 0.34 2.96 9.63
CA SER A 77 1.00 1.82 10.29
C SER A 77 2.10 2.26 11.25
N ASN A 78 2.91 3.25 10.86
CA ASN A 78 3.95 3.81 11.73
C ASN A 78 3.31 4.49 12.95
N TYR A 79 2.30 5.34 12.73
CA TYR A 79 1.56 6.02 13.80
C TYR A 79 1.00 5.03 14.82
N LEU A 80 0.32 3.97 14.36
CA LEU A 80 -0.23 2.94 15.24
C LEU A 80 0.88 2.19 16.00
N THR A 81 2.03 1.96 15.38
CA THR A 81 3.17 1.31 16.08
C THR A 81 3.74 2.19 17.18
N GLU A 82 3.81 3.50 16.96
CA GLU A 82 4.29 4.50 17.93
C GLU A 82 3.26 4.83 19.02
N HIS A 83 1.97 4.57 18.76
CA HIS A 83 0.85 4.82 19.66
C HIS A 83 0.14 3.50 20.02
N PRO A 84 0.73 2.69 20.92
CA PRO A 84 0.22 1.35 21.23
C PRO A 84 -1.21 1.38 21.79
N ASP A 85 -1.58 2.42 22.53
CA ASP A 85 -2.95 2.63 23.02
C ASP A 85 -3.97 2.83 21.89
N VAL A 86 -3.60 3.60 20.86
CA VAL A 86 -4.43 3.80 19.67
C VAL A 86 -4.52 2.51 18.85
N ASN A 87 -3.39 1.80 18.71
CA ASN A 87 -3.35 0.50 18.04
C ASN A 87 -4.21 -0.56 18.73
N ASP A 88 -4.17 -0.62 20.07
CA ASP A 88 -4.99 -1.54 20.85
C ASP A 88 -6.47 -1.22 20.67
N PHE A 89 -6.85 0.06 20.67
CA PHE A 89 -8.21 0.47 20.34
C PHE A 89 -8.65 -0.03 18.96
N PHE A 90 -7.92 0.30 17.88
CA PHE A 90 -8.31 -0.12 16.53
C PHE A 90 -8.28 -1.65 16.35
N THR A 91 -7.37 -2.34 17.06
CA THR A 91 -7.30 -3.80 17.07
C THR A 91 -8.50 -4.43 17.77
N SER A 92 -8.98 -3.83 18.86
CA SER A 92 -10.15 -4.31 19.63
C SER A 92 -11.46 -4.31 18.83
N LEU A 93 -11.52 -3.54 17.73
CA LEU A 93 -12.68 -3.47 16.82
C LEU A 93 -12.82 -4.73 15.95
N LYS A 94 -11.79 -5.61 15.91
CA LYS A 94 -11.80 -6.81 15.08
C LYS A 94 -12.97 -7.73 15.44
N GLY A 95 -13.78 -8.07 14.43
CA GLY A 95 -14.92 -8.98 14.57
C GLY A 95 -16.23 -8.31 15.00
N GLN A 96 -16.23 -6.99 15.25
CA GLN A 96 -17.46 -6.25 15.53
C GLN A 96 -18.29 -6.02 14.26
N PRO A 97 -19.63 -5.84 14.40
CA PRO A 97 -20.50 -5.40 13.31
C PRO A 97 -20.05 -4.04 12.73
N LYS A 98 -20.17 -3.87 11.41
CA LYS A 98 -19.68 -2.67 10.70
C LYS A 98 -20.36 -1.37 11.15
N ASP A 99 -21.65 -1.45 11.45
CA ASP A 99 -22.46 -0.36 12.00
C ASP A 99 -21.92 0.10 13.36
N GLN A 100 -21.50 -0.85 14.22
CA GLN A 100 -20.95 -0.56 15.53
C GLN A 100 -19.51 -0.03 15.48
N ILE A 101 -18.68 -0.51 14.53
CA ILE A 101 -17.31 -0.01 14.34
C ILE A 101 -17.30 1.50 14.10
N ALA A 102 -18.19 2.00 13.24
CA ALA A 102 -18.22 3.42 12.90
C ALA A 102 -18.59 4.31 14.09
N GLU A 103 -19.52 3.86 14.94
CA GLU A 103 -19.89 4.56 16.17
C GLU A 103 -18.74 4.57 17.19
N ASN A 104 -18.12 3.41 17.42
CA ASN A 104 -16.99 3.27 18.33
C ASN A 104 -15.80 4.14 17.93
N VAL A 105 -15.45 4.17 16.64
CA VAL A 105 -14.38 5.04 16.13
C VAL A 105 -14.71 6.51 16.31
N ARG A 106 -15.96 6.95 16.06
CA ARG A 106 -16.36 8.35 16.31
C ARG A 106 -16.22 8.71 17.78
N GLY A 107 -16.81 7.91 18.68
CA GLY A 107 -16.73 8.16 20.12
C GLY A 107 -15.27 8.23 20.63
N TYR A 108 -14.40 7.34 20.13
CA TYR A 108 -12.99 7.38 20.48
C TYR A 108 -12.29 8.64 19.97
N LEU A 109 -12.51 9.07 18.72
CA LEU A 109 -11.88 10.26 18.16
C LEU A 109 -12.44 11.59 18.71
N ASP A 110 -13.67 11.59 19.20
CA ASP A 110 -14.26 12.73 19.92
C ASP A 110 -13.63 12.89 21.31
N ALA A 111 -13.38 11.77 22.00
CA ALA A 111 -12.68 11.75 23.28
C ALA A 111 -11.16 12.02 23.14
N ASN A 112 -10.58 11.75 21.97
CA ASN A 112 -9.13 11.87 21.71
C ASN A 112 -8.86 12.85 20.55
N PRO A 113 -9.02 14.17 20.77
CA PRO A 113 -8.89 15.16 19.70
C PRO A 113 -7.49 15.21 19.08
N ALA A 114 -6.43 14.98 19.86
CA ALA A 114 -5.07 14.91 19.32
C ALA A 114 -4.91 13.75 18.32
N VAL A 115 -5.39 12.56 18.67
CA VAL A 115 -5.36 11.38 17.78
C VAL A 115 -6.15 11.63 16.50
N ARG A 116 -7.32 12.26 16.61
CA ARG A 116 -8.11 12.66 15.45
C ARG A 116 -7.32 13.60 14.55
N ASP A 117 -6.69 14.63 15.11
CA ASP A 117 -5.96 15.63 14.34
C ASP A 117 -4.72 15.02 13.66
N ASP A 118 -4.02 14.09 14.32
CA ASP A 118 -2.91 13.35 13.74
C ASP A 118 -3.35 12.44 12.60
N LEU A 119 -4.43 11.65 12.78
CA LEU A 119 -4.99 10.81 11.73
C LEU A 119 -5.55 11.64 10.56
N GLN A 120 -6.08 12.84 10.82
CA GLN A 120 -6.46 13.79 9.78
C GLN A 120 -5.24 14.29 9.01
N ARG A 121 -4.13 14.59 9.70
CA ARG A 121 -2.87 15.01 9.08
C ARG A 121 -2.31 13.92 8.18
N ILE A 122 -2.27 12.67 8.65
CA ILE A 122 -1.82 11.49 7.87
C ILE A 122 -2.64 11.32 6.59
N ARG A 123 -3.93 11.66 6.60
CA ARG A 123 -4.83 11.54 5.44
C ARG A 123 -4.82 12.75 4.51
N GLN A 124 -4.19 13.87 4.87
CA GLN A 124 -4.16 15.08 4.03
C GLN A 124 -3.65 14.84 2.61
N PRO A 125 -2.60 14.02 2.36
CA PRO A 125 -2.13 13.78 0.99
C PRO A 125 -3.23 13.23 0.07
N ALA A 126 -4.14 12.42 0.60
CA ALA A 126 -5.26 11.89 -0.15
C ALA A 126 -6.36 12.93 -0.41
N ALA A 127 -6.60 13.86 0.53
CA ALA A 127 -7.52 14.97 0.34
C ALA A 127 -6.97 15.96 -0.70
N ASP A 128 -5.70 16.34 -0.57
CA ASP A 128 -5.01 17.24 -1.48
C ASP A 128 -4.95 16.68 -2.90
N PHE A 129 -4.72 15.37 -3.05
CA PHE A 129 -4.77 14.71 -4.35
C PHE A 129 -6.18 14.82 -4.97
N ARG A 130 -7.23 14.52 -4.20
CA ARG A 130 -8.62 14.62 -4.69
C ARG A 130 -8.98 16.04 -5.09
N ASN A 131 -8.64 17.03 -4.26
CA ASN A 131 -8.90 18.45 -4.52
C ASN A 131 -8.20 18.93 -5.79
N ARG A 132 -6.93 18.56 -5.96
CA ARG A 132 -6.15 18.90 -7.16
C ARG A 132 -6.66 18.18 -8.42
N CYS A 133 -7.25 17.00 -8.28
CA CYS A 133 -7.69 16.16 -9.39
C CYS A 133 -9.21 16.17 -9.65
N GLY A 134 -9.98 16.99 -8.93
CA GLY A 134 -11.44 17.09 -9.09
C GLY A 134 -12.21 15.81 -8.75
N LEU A 135 -11.67 14.96 -7.87
CA LEU A 135 -12.33 13.73 -7.45
C LEU A 135 -13.35 14.01 -6.33
N PRO A 136 -14.55 13.42 -6.36
CA PRO A 136 -15.51 13.61 -5.29
C PRO A 136 -14.99 13.04 -3.96
N PRO A 137 -15.38 13.62 -2.82
CA PRO A 137 -15.06 13.06 -1.51
C PRO A 137 -15.63 11.64 -1.39
N THR A 138 -14.86 10.74 -0.77
CA THR A 138 -15.36 9.40 -0.43
C THR A 138 -16.36 9.53 0.73
N PRO A 139 -17.57 8.95 0.59
CA PRO A 139 -18.57 8.91 1.67
C PRO A 139 -18.07 8.16 2.91
#